data_AF-A0A651H5C7-F1
#
_entry.id   AF-A0A651H5C7-F1
#
_cell.length_a   1.000
_cell.length_b   1.000
_cell.length_c   1.000
_cell.angle_alpha   90.00
_cell.angle_beta   90.00
_cell.angle_gamma   90.00
#
_symmetry.space_group_name_H-M   'P 1'
#
loop_
_entity.id
_entity.type
_entity.pdbx_description
1 polymer ?
#
loop_
_entity_poly.entity_id
_entity_poly.type
_entity_poly.pdbx_seq_one_letter_code
_entity_poly.pdbx_strand_id
1 'polypeptide(L)'
;MTVLAGLLSLGGSGLHALTIPSDGSDGIFAPSSSVVIDLSQAVTGAWNAPGNGNGVYDPAQWAIVFKYESVTIPSGVTVTFLNHPSRAPVIWLVQGEVSINGTVALDGANGHAGTVVRTFSEPGPGGFRGGRGSDTHTLGSGGMGPGGSHYGANNDHASSGAGYGSAGGLGATSWSAQTPGEPGGTYGNPGVFPLIGGSGAAGSANGSFGKGGGAGGGAILIATPGSFSLNGQIRANGGNGSGSGGPGGGNRGSGGGSGGGIRLIADTISGDGILRALGGSGGIGSAGTAGGNGGFGRIRIEAFTNTLTDLGNPPYALGVPEAEPRIFRESSTPAIRSVSLNGETVPDDPRSELSFPHTDVSLAAAGLATLLIEAEFVPLDGEVLVRVIRRSGRDETVFASLTGGTFEASTWSAEVPVADGFSTVQVRAGFGNGE
;
A
#
# COMPACT_ATOMS: atom_id res chain seq x y z
N MET A 1 -2.08 -64.40 12.41
CA MET A 1 -1.32 -63.40 11.64
C MET A 1 -1.19 -62.17 12.52
N THR A 2 -0.02 -62.01 13.13
CA THR A 2 0.27 -60.96 14.11
C THR A 2 0.61 -59.68 13.35
N VAL A 3 -0.18 -58.63 13.51
CA VAL A 3 0.16 -57.30 12.96
C VAL A 3 1.04 -56.61 13.99
N LEU A 4 2.34 -56.54 13.68
CA LEU A 4 3.33 -55.80 14.46
C LEU A 4 3.18 -54.31 14.09
N ALA A 5 2.84 -53.48 15.07
CA ALA A 5 2.85 -52.02 14.92
C ALA A 5 4.30 -51.52 14.95
N GLY A 6 4.72 -50.81 13.89
CA GLY A 6 5.99 -50.09 13.85
C GLY A 6 5.76 -48.61 14.11
N LEU A 7 6.18 -48.11 15.27
CA LEU A 7 6.30 -46.68 15.54
C LEU A 7 7.59 -46.19 14.89
N LEU A 8 7.48 -45.35 13.85
CA LEU A 8 8.63 -44.68 13.25
C LEU A 8 8.90 -43.39 14.04
N SER A 9 9.90 -43.39 14.91
CA SER A 9 10.43 -42.14 15.46
C SER A 9 11.43 -41.57 14.47
N LEU A 10 11.03 -40.54 13.71
CA LEU A 10 12.00 -39.66 13.05
C LEU A 10 12.69 -38.87 14.16
N GLY A 11 13.99 -39.11 14.33
CA GLY A 11 14.85 -38.29 15.19
C GLY A 11 14.74 -36.84 14.75
N GLY A 12 14.64 -35.92 15.72
CA GLY A 12 14.52 -34.49 15.47
C GLY A 12 15.60 -34.02 14.51
N SER A 13 15.19 -33.64 13.30
CA SER A 13 15.96 -32.74 12.47
C SER A 13 16.13 -31.47 13.28
N GLY A 14 17.38 -31.06 13.53
CA GLY A 14 17.66 -29.74 14.10
C GLY A 14 16.84 -28.71 13.33
N LEU A 15 16.12 -27.85 14.06
CA LEU A 15 15.44 -26.71 13.45
C LEU A 15 16.50 -26.01 12.60
N HIS A 16 16.28 -25.93 11.29
CA HIS A 16 17.11 -25.08 10.46
C HIS A 16 16.94 -23.67 11.01
N ALA A 17 18.01 -23.11 11.56
CA ALA A 17 18.02 -21.74 12.04
C ALA A 17 17.64 -20.85 10.86
N LEU A 18 16.70 -19.96 11.09
CA LEU A 18 16.29 -18.95 10.13
C LEU A 18 17.51 -18.06 9.84
N THR A 19 17.87 -17.87 8.58
CA THR A 19 18.92 -16.92 8.19
C THR A 19 18.24 -15.66 7.67
N ILE A 20 18.41 -14.55 8.40
CA ILE A 20 17.95 -13.25 7.92
C ILE A 20 19.14 -12.53 7.27
N PRO A 21 18.99 -12.01 6.04
CA PRO A 21 20.09 -11.35 5.32
C PRO A 21 20.35 -9.94 5.86
N SER A 22 20.77 -9.84 7.12
CA SER A 22 21.13 -8.61 7.82
C SER A 22 22.61 -8.62 8.21
N ASP A 23 23.32 -7.54 7.88
CA ASP A 23 24.73 -7.32 8.25
C ASP A 23 24.90 -6.44 9.50
N GLY A 24 23.79 -5.98 10.11
CA GLY A 24 23.81 -5.13 11.31
C GLY A 24 24.30 -3.70 11.06
N SER A 25 24.48 -3.29 9.79
CA SER A 25 25.09 -2.01 9.41
C SER A 25 24.33 -0.76 9.87
N ASP A 26 23.03 -0.88 10.17
CA ASP A 26 22.22 0.20 10.74
C ASP A 26 22.22 0.22 12.28
N GLY A 27 22.99 -0.68 12.92
CA GLY A 27 23.26 -0.69 14.36
C GLY A 27 22.06 -1.10 15.23
N ILE A 28 22.09 -0.68 16.49
CA ILE A 28 21.01 -0.94 17.47
C ILE A 28 19.93 0.13 17.34
N PHE A 29 18.69 -0.28 17.11
CA PHE A 29 17.52 0.61 17.14
C PHE A 29 16.77 0.49 18.47
N ALA A 30 17.12 1.36 19.42
CA ALA A 30 16.53 1.39 20.76
C ALA A 30 16.20 2.83 21.22
N PRO A 31 15.20 3.50 20.61
CA PRO A 31 14.86 4.88 20.95
C PRO A 31 14.33 5.00 22.39
N SER A 32 14.83 5.99 23.14
CA SER A 32 14.39 6.30 24.51
C SER A 32 13.13 7.18 24.59
N SER A 33 12.69 7.72 23.45
CA SER A 33 11.50 8.57 23.31
C SER A 33 10.88 8.36 21.93
N SER A 34 9.61 8.73 21.76
CA SER A 34 8.94 8.66 20.45
C SER A 34 9.76 9.35 19.35
N VAL A 35 9.83 8.71 18.19
CA VAL A 35 10.70 9.09 17.09
C VAL A 35 9.95 9.03 15.77
N VAL A 36 10.34 9.92 14.86
CA VAL A 36 9.93 9.90 13.46
C VAL A 36 11.15 9.49 12.64
N ILE A 37 11.10 8.35 11.97
CA ILE A 37 12.15 7.92 11.04
C ILE A 37 11.91 8.67 9.72
N ASP A 38 12.85 9.52 9.33
CA ASP A 38 12.80 10.19 8.04
C ASP A 38 13.37 9.29 6.94
N LEU A 39 12.48 8.65 6.19
CA LEU A 39 12.86 7.71 5.14
C LEU A 39 13.49 8.41 3.92
N SER A 40 13.39 9.75 3.80
CA SER A 40 14.10 10.49 2.75
C SER A 40 15.63 10.46 2.91
N GLN A 41 16.13 10.09 4.10
CA GLN A 41 17.55 9.99 4.41
C GLN A 41 18.18 8.65 4.01
N ALA A 42 17.39 7.68 3.54
CA ALA A 42 17.88 6.39 3.10
C ALA A 42 18.84 6.57 1.91
N VAL A 43 19.97 5.84 1.94
CA VAL A 43 20.94 5.90 0.84
C VAL A 43 20.40 5.07 -0.32
N THR A 44 20.39 5.63 -1.53
CA THR A 44 20.01 4.87 -2.72
C THR A 44 21.08 3.83 -3.06
N GLY A 45 20.69 2.57 -3.18
CA GLY A 45 21.60 1.46 -3.51
C GLY A 45 20.88 0.11 -3.54
N ALA A 46 21.61 -0.96 -3.85
CA ALA A 46 21.06 -2.31 -3.74
C ALA A 46 20.66 -2.62 -2.29
N TRP A 47 19.50 -3.23 -2.06
CA TRP A 47 18.92 -3.43 -0.72
C TRP A 47 19.86 -4.14 0.27
N ASN A 48 20.76 -4.98 -0.23
CA ASN A 48 21.73 -5.76 0.54
C ASN A 48 23.08 -5.06 0.74
N ALA A 49 23.28 -3.85 0.21
CA ALA A 49 24.45 -3.03 0.52
C ALA A 49 24.38 -2.55 1.98
N PRO A 50 25.50 -2.31 2.68
CA PRO A 50 25.50 -1.78 4.04
C PRO A 50 24.76 -0.44 4.14
N GLY A 51 23.97 -0.29 5.21
CA GLY A 51 23.32 0.96 5.58
C GLY A 51 24.25 1.94 6.31
N ASN A 52 23.69 3.07 6.73
CA ASN A 52 24.40 4.13 7.46
C ASN A 52 23.64 4.61 8.71
N GLY A 53 22.68 3.82 9.18
CA GLY A 53 21.74 4.18 10.24
C GLY A 53 20.41 4.74 9.72
N ASN A 54 20.32 5.09 8.43
CA ASN A 54 19.08 5.56 7.79
C ASN A 54 18.49 4.56 6.78
N GLY A 55 19.05 3.34 6.71
CA GLY A 55 18.63 2.31 5.76
C GLY A 55 19.05 2.57 4.32
N VAL A 56 18.70 1.63 3.43
CA VAL A 56 19.02 1.66 2.00
C VAL A 56 17.73 1.63 1.19
N TYR A 57 17.54 2.60 0.30
CA TYR A 57 16.46 2.62 -0.68
C TYR A 57 16.91 1.91 -1.97
N ASP A 58 16.23 0.82 -2.32
CA ASP A 58 16.45 0.10 -3.57
C ASP A 58 15.34 0.41 -4.58
N PRO A 59 15.62 1.13 -5.68
CA PRO A 59 14.63 1.47 -6.69
C PRO A 59 14.14 0.25 -7.49
N ALA A 60 14.95 -0.79 -7.65
CA ALA A 60 14.56 -1.99 -8.38
C ALA A 60 13.58 -2.86 -7.57
N GLN A 61 13.68 -2.80 -6.24
CA GLN A 61 12.76 -3.49 -5.33
C GLN A 61 11.62 -2.62 -4.83
N TRP A 62 11.73 -1.30 -4.99
CA TRP A 62 10.86 -0.30 -4.38
C TRP A 62 10.69 -0.57 -2.88
N ALA A 63 11.77 -0.52 -2.12
CA ALA A 63 11.75 -0.75 -0.68
C ALA A 63 12.87 -0.01 0.04
N ILE A 64 12.65 0.31 1.32
CA ILE A 64 13.68 0.83 2.22
C ILE A 64 14.03 -0.22 3.24
N VAL A 65 15.27 -0.69 3.20
CA VAL A 65 15.76 -1.80 4.01
C VAL A 65 16.72 -1.31 5.09
N PHE A 66 16.32 -1.51 6.34
CA PHE A 66 17.16 -1.36 7.51
C PHE A 66 17.72 -2.72 7.92
N LYS A 67 19.02 -2.76 8.23
CA LYS A 67 19.75 -3.95 8.70
C LYS A 67 20.25 -3.71 10.12
N TYR A 68 19.40 -3.98 11.09
CA TYR A 68 19.69 -3.71 12.51
C TYR A 68 20.40 -4.87 13.20
N GLU A 69 21.23 -4.55 14.18
CA GLU A 69 21.76 -5.53 15.14
C GLU A 69 20.65 -6.03 16.07
N SER A 70 19.83 -5.13 16.60
CA SER A 70 18.66 -5.44 17.43
C SER A 70 17.64 -4.30 17.41
N VAL A 71 16.39 -4.62 17.74
CA VAL A 71 15.30 -3.64 17.83
C VAL A 71 14.63 -3.72 19.19
N THR A 72 14.56 -2.61 19.91
CA THR A 72 13.80 -2.49 21.17
C THR A 72 12.99 -1.21 21.17
N ILE A 73 11.66 -1.32 21.17
CA ILE A 73 10.73 -0.18 21.32
C ILE A 73 10.12 -0.24 22.72
N PRO A 74 10.55 0.62 23.67
CA PRO A 74 10.03 0.61 25.03
C PRO A 74 8.54 0.95 25.12
N SER A 75 7.90 0.58 26.23
CA SER A 75 6.52 1.00 26.51
C SER A 75 6.42 2.54 26.55
N GLY A 76 5.35 3.09 25.98
CA GLY A 76 5.15 4.54 25.85
C GLY A 76 5.94 5.22 24.73
N VAL A 77 6.82 4.50 24.02
CA VAL A 77 7.55 5.01 22.84
C VAL A 77 6.78 4.69 21.56
N THR A 78 6.60 5.68 20.70
CA THR A 78 5.98 5.53 19.37
C THR A 78 6.99 5.80 18.27
N VAL A 79 7.13 4.87 17.34
CA VAL A 79 7.86 5.02 16.07
C VAL A 79 6.87 5.34 14.97
N THR A 80 7.11 6.43 14.25
CA THR A 80 6.38 6.83 13.03
C THR A 80 7.39 7.11 11.91
N PHE A 81 6.90 7.41 10.71
CA PHE A 81 7.73 7.57 9.52
C PHE A 81 7.33 8.83 8.75
N LEU A 82 8.33 9.58 8.26
CA LEU A 82 8.15 10.45 7.09
C LEU A 82 8.45 9.63 5.84
N ASN A 83 7.65 9.79 4.79
CA ASN A 83 7.84 9.06 3.55
C ASN A 83 9.12 9.49 2.83
N HIS A 84 9.79 8.50 2.23
CA HIS A 84 10.70 8.75 1.13
C HIS A 84 9.90 9.26 -0.09
N PRO A 85 10.48 10.07 -0.99
CA PRO A 85 9.77 10.55 -2.19
C PRO A 85 9.13 9.45 -3.06
N SER A 86 9.72 8.25 -3.08
CA SER A 86 9.16 7.07 -3.75
C SER A 86 7.92 6.49 -3.07
N ARG A 87 7.70 6.83 -1.80
CA ARG A 87 6.72 6.22 -0.88
C ARG A 87 6.90 4.71 -0.73
N ALA A 88 8.12 4.21 -0.87
CA ALA A 88 8.41 2.79 -0.72
C ALA A 88 8.09 2.26 0.70
N PRO A 89 7.71 0.97 0.82
CA PRO A 89 7.51 0.27 2.09
C PRO A 89 8.81 0.13 2.89
N VAL A 90 8.66 -0.22 4.17
CA VAL A 90 9.76 -0.36 5.13
C VAL A 90 10.04 -1.83 5.41
N ILE A 91 11.32 -2.20 5.45
CA ILE A 91 11.78 -3.54 5.78
C ILE A 91 12.82 -3.44 6.89
N TRP A 92 12.60 -4.16 7.98
CA TRP A 92 13.57 -4.33 9.07
C TRP A 92 14.09 -5.76 9.06
N LEU A 93 15.36 -5.92 8.70
CA LEU A 93 16.11 -7.17 8.79
C LEU A 93 17.00 -7.09 10.03
N VAL A 94 16.71 -7.91 11.03
CA VAL A 94 17.33 -7.81 12.36
C VAL A 94 18.18 -9.05 12.61
N GLN A 95 19.44 -8.86 13.02
CA GLN A 95 20.34 -9.98 13.36
C GLN A 95 19.97 -10.64 14.68
N GLY A 96 19.67 -9.83 15.69
CA GLY A 96 19.30 -10.27 17.03
C GLY A 96 17.81 -10.13 17.28
N GLU A 97 17.48 -9.94 18.56
CA GLU A 97 16.11 -9.95 19.06
C GLU A 97 15.30 -8.72 18.65
N VAL A 98 14.00 -8.90 18.52
CA VAL A 98 13.02 -7.83 18.34
C VAL A 98 12.09 -7.78 19.55
N SER A 99 12.05 -6.63 20.24
CA SER A 99 11.09 -6.37 21.32
C SER A 99 10.30 -5.10 21.05
N ILE A 100 8.99 -5.23 20.88
CA ILE A 100 8.08 -4.09 20.68
C ILE A 100 7.08 -4.06 21.84
N ASN A 101 7.37 -3.21 22.83
CA ASN A 101 6.49 -2.90 23.95
C ASN A 101 5.73 -1.57 23.75
N GLY A 102 6.25 -0.71 22.86
CA GLY A 102 5.64 0.55 22.43
C GLY A 102 4.78 0.40 21.17
N THR A 103 4.79 1.41 20.30
CA THR A 103 4.01 1.41 19.07
C THR A 103 4.89 1.63 17.84
N VAL A 104 4.67 0.86 16.79
CA VAL A 104 5.17 1.14 15.43
C VAL A 104 3.96 1.47 14.55
N ALA A 105 3.89 2.69 14.02
CA ALA A 105 2.73 3.21 13.29
C ALA A 105 3.11 3.70 11.88
N LEU A 106 2.43 3.12 10.89
CA LEU A 106 2.58 3.39 9.46
C LEU A 106 1.23 3.85 8.87
N ASP A 107 0.45 4.65 9.59
CA ASP A 107 -0.90 4.97 9.15
C ASP A 107 -0.96 5.93 7.97
N GLY A 108 -2.00 5.80 7.16
CA GLY A 108 -2.36 6.80 6.16
C GLY A 108 -2.96 8.05 6.80
N ALA A 109 -2.68 9.21 6.21
CA ALA A 109 -3.29 10.46 6.64
C ALA A 109 -4.79 10.51 6.34
N ASN A 110 -5.54 11.17 7.23
CA ASN A 110 -6.95 11.46 7.02
C ASN A 110 -7.15 12.43 5.85
N GLY A 111 -8.33 12.35 5.24
CA GLY A 111 -8.82 13.29 4.25
C GLY A 111 -8.86 14.74 4.75
N HIS A 112 -8.53 15.69 3.88
CA HIS A 112 -8.63 17.12 4.20
C HIS A 112 -10.11 17.58 4.32
N ALA A 113 -10.36 18.60 5.15
CA ALA A 113 -11.67 19.25 5.24
C ALA A 113 -11.98 20.11 4.01
N GLY A 114 -13.26 20.43 3.78
CA GLY A 114 -13.68 21.22 2.61
C GLY A 114 -13.27 22.70 2.62
N THR A 115 -12.70 23.19 3.72
CA THR A 115 -12.33 24.60 3.94
C THR A 115 -10.82 24.87 3.90
N VAL A 116 -10.00 23.84 3.73
CA VAL A 116 -8.53 23.94 3.74
C VAL A 116 -7.94 23.75 2.35
N VAL A 117 -6.63 23.93 2.23
CA VAL A 117 -5.89 23.66 0.98
C VAL A 117 -6.14 22.22 0.54
N ARG A 118 -6.49 22.08 -0.74
CA ARG A 118 -6.93 20.82 -1.34
C ARG A 118 -5.72 20.03 -1.81
N THR A 119 -5.20 19.21 -0.91
CA THR A 119 -4.06 18.34 -1.17
C THR A 119 -4.50 16.90 -1.31
N PHE A 120 -3.62 16.07 -1.85
CA PHE A 120 -3.74 14.63 -1.70
C PHE A 120 -3.37 14.27 -0.26
N SER A 121 -4.09 13.33 0.34
CA SER A 121 -3.75 12.83 1.67
C SER A 121 -2.55 11.89 1.54
N GLU A 122 -1.50 12.10 2.32
CA GLU A 122 -0.26 11.33 2.23
C GLU A 122 -0.43 9.94 2.89
N PRO A 123 -0.02 8.84 2.23
CA PRO A 123 -0.10 7.50 2.81
C PRO A 123 0.99 7.25 3.84
N GLY A 124 0.88 6.14 4.56
CA GLY A 124 2.04 5.56 5.24
C GLY A 124 3.05 5.00 4.22
N PRO A 125 4.30 4.70 4.64
CA PRO A 125 5.32 4.15 3.74
C PRO A 125 4.84 2.88 3.03
N GLY A 126 4.90 2.82 1.71
CA GLY A 126 4.41 1.72 0.88
C GLY A 126 2.93 1.81 0.50
N GLY A 127 2.17 2.75 1.06
CA GLY A 127 0.77 2.99 0.72
C GLY A 127 0.58 4.00 -0.41
N PHE A 128 -0.69 4.27 -0.76
CA PHE A 128 -1.05 5.20 -1.83
C PHE A 128 -1.94 6.36 -1.37
N ARG A 129 -1.76 7.50 -2.02
CA ARG A 129 -2.40 8.77 -1.68
C ARG A 129 -3.92 8.75 -1.83
N GLY A 130 -4.60 9.43 -0.91
CA GLY A 130 -6.03 9.75 -1.02
C GLY A 130 -6.26 10.90 -2.01
N GLY A 131 -7.39 10.85 -2.72
CA GLY A 131 -7.79 11.85 -3.71
C GLY A 131 -8.20 13.19 -3.08
N ARG A 132 -8.08 14.28 -3.83
CA ARG A 132 -8.52 15.61 -3.39
C ARG A 132 -10.01 15.82 -3.59
N GLY A 133 -10.63 16.67 -2.78
CA GLY A 133 -12.03 17.10 -2.97
C GLY A 133 -12.20 18.19 -4.04
N SER A 134 -13.42 18.35 -4.57
CA SER A 134 -13.79 19.37 -5.58
C SER A 134 -13.92 20.80 -5.03
N ASP A 135 -13.48 21.81 -5.78
CA ASP A 135 -13.69 23.24 -5.49
C ASP A 135 -14.56 23.94 -6.55
N THR A 136 -14.63 25.28 -6.45
CA THR A 136 -15.40 26.14 -7.37
C THR A 136 -14.98 26.01 -8.83
N HIS A 137 -13.72 25.66 -9.09
CA HIS A 137 -13.12 25.71 -10.42
C HIS A 137 -12.61 24.35 -10.91
N THR A 138 -12.43 23.39 -10.01
CA THR A 138 -11.80 22.10 -10.30
C THR A 138 -12.56 20.96 -9.62
N LEU A 139 -12.68 19.85 -10.34
CA LEU A 139 -13.23 18.62 -9.80
C LEU A 139 -12.28 17.99 -8.77
N GLY A 140 -12.82 17.10 -7.94
CA GLY A 140 -11.99 16.24 -7.10
C GLY A 140 -11.23 15.20 -7.91
N SER A 141 -10.64 14.21 -7.25
CA SER A 141 -9.94 13.11 -7.92
C SER A 141 -10.27 11.77 -7.29
N GLY A 142 -9.98 10.70 -8.03
CA GLY A 142 -9.93 9.36 -7.48
C GLY A 142 -8.81 9.23 -6.45
N GLY A 143 -8.89 8.17 -5.66
CA GLY A 143 -7.80 7.75 -4.80
C GLY A 143 -6.80 6.90 -5.59
N MET A 144 -5.54 6.94 -5.17
CA MET A 144 -4.45 6.23 -5.85
C MET A 144 -4.25 4.82 -5.31
N GLY A 145 -3.62 3.99 -6.13
CA GLY A 145 -3.22 2.63 -5.77
C GLY A 145 -4.08 1.57 -6.46
N PRO A 146 -3.63 0.30 -6.46
CA PRO A 146 -4.32 -0.77 -7.18
C PRO A 146 -5.78 -0.98 -6.76
N GLY A 147 -6.10 -0.64 -5.51
CA GLY A 147 -7.45 -0.64 -4.93
C GLY A 147 -7.99 0.75 -4.62
N GLY A 148 -7.48 1.82 -5.26
CA GLY A 148 -7.98 3.17 -5.01
C GLY A 148 -9.41 3.36 -5.54
N SER A 149 -10.30 4.00 -4.79
CA SER A 149 -11.68 4.23 -5.29
C SER A 149 -11.74 5.32 -6.37
N HIS A 150 -12.80 5.28 -7.18
CA HIS A 150 -12.97 6.19 -8.31
C HIS A 150 -13.65 7.48 -7.88
N TYR A 151 -13.35 8.57 -8.59
CA TYR A 151 -14.16 9.78 -8.50
C TYR A 151 -15.53 9.58 -9.17
N GLY A 152 -16.56 10.22 -8.63
CA GLY A 152 -17.93 10.09 -9.13
C GLY A 152 -18.16 10.84 -10.44
N ALA A 153 -19.30 10.57 -11.08
CA ALA A 153 -19.62 11.08 -12.41
C ALA A 153 -20.15 12.53 -12.43
N ASN A 154 -20.47 13.10 -11.26
CA ASN A 154 -21.07 14.42 -11.13
C ASN A 154 -20.38 15.28 -10.06
N ASN A 155 -20.87 16.49 -9.85
CA ASN A 155 -20.26 17.48 -8.95
C ASN A 155 -20.90 17.53 -7.54
N ASP A 156 -21.75 16.55 -7.21
CA ASP A 156 -22.44 16.47 -5.92
C ASP A 156 -22.64 15.02 -5.47
N HIS A 157 -21.60 14.43 -4.86
CA HIS A 157 -21.62 13.05 -4.40
C HIS A 157 -20.74 12.82 -3.16
N ALA A 158 -21.15 11.85 -2.34
CA ALA A 158 -20.25 11.22 -1.37
C ALA A 158 -19.25 10.33 -2.13
N SER A 159 -18.17 9.90 -1.47
CA SER A 159 -17.16 9.05 -2.13
C SER A 159 -17.02 7.70 -1.48
N SER A 160 -16.72 6.70 -2.31
CA SER A 160 -16.51 5.32 -1.89
C SER A 160 -15.13 5.13 -1.26
N GLY A 161 -14.99 4.14 -0.39
CA GLY A 161 -13.72 3.78 0.24
C GLY A 161 -12.81 2.97 -0.68
N ALA A 162 -11.51 2.98 -0.38
CA ALA A 162 -10.51 2.19 -1.09
C ALA A 162 -10.49 0.73 -0.60
N GLY A 163 -9.97 -0.20 -1.41
CA GLY A 163 -9.83 -1.61 -1.06
C GLY A 163 -8.37 -2.05 -0.93
N TYR A 164 -8.14 -3.19 -0.26
CA TYR A 164 -6.88 -3.94 -0.29
C TYR A 164 -7.12 -5.43 -0.01
N GLY A 165 -7.11 -5.85 1.27
CA GLY A 165 -7.46 -7.21 1.70
C GLY A 165 -8.96 -7.48 1.67
N SER A 166 -9.78 -6.44 1.76
CA SER A 166 -11.21 -6.45 1.41
C SER A 166 -11.52 -5.29 0.46
N ALA A 167 -12.64 -5.39 -0.25
CA ALA A 167 -13.16 -4.26 -1.04
C ALA A 167 -13.53 -3.09 -0.11
N GLY A 168 -13.47 -1.87 -0.66
CA GLY A 168 -13.99 -0.67 0.00
C GLY A 168 -15.52 -0.63 -0.01
N GLY A 169 -16.11 0.15 0.89
CA GLY A 169 -17.55 0.40 0.92
C GLY A 169 -17.97 1.44 -0.13
N LEU A 170 -19.16 1.28 -0.70
CA LEU A 170 -19.78 2.28 -1.56
C LEU A 170 -20.17 3.53 -0.74
N GLY A 171 -19.95 4.72 -1.29
CA GLY A 171 -20.48 5.96 -0.73
C GLY A 171 -22.01 6.02 -0.78
N ALA A 172 -22.65 6.81 0.09
CA ALA A 172 -24.11 6.89 0.13
C ALA A 172 -24.72 7.49 -1.16
N THR A 173 -25.84 6.92 -1.60
CA THR A 173 -26.57 7.25 -2.85
C THR A 173 -27.96 7.84 -2.61
N SER A 174 -28.38 8.01 -1.35
CA SER A 174 -29.79 8.17 -0.98
C SER A 174 -30.40 9.55 -1.31
N TRP A 175 -29.62 10.53 -1.77
CA TRP A 175 -30.12 11.84 -2.19
C TRP A 175 -30.01 12.01 -3.72
N SER A 176 -31.01 12.66 -4.33
CA SER A 176 -31.19 12.75 -5.78
C SER A 176 -29.89 13.11 -6.52
N ALA A 177 -29.53 12.29 -7.52
CA ALA A 177 -28.38 12.43 -8.42
C ALA A 177 -26.98 12.20 -7.81
N GLN A 178 -26.83 11.57 -6.64
CA GLN A 178 -25.50 11.12 -6.20
C GLN A 178 -25.07 9.85 -6.93
N THR A 179 -24.02 9.94 -7.76
CA THR A 179 -23.37 8.76 -8.33
C THR A 179 -21.94 8.72 -7.81
N PRO A 180 -21.72 8.15 -6.60
CA PRO A 180 -20.36 7.95 -6.11
C PRO A 180 -19.59 7.12 -7.13
N GLY A 181 -18.27 7.36 -7.23
CA GLY A 181 -17.43 6.49 -8.03
C GLY A 181 -17.35 5.09 -7.41
N GLU A 182 -16.96 4.11 -8.23
CA GLU A 182 -16.83 2.72 -7.80
C GLU A 182 -15.88 2.58 -6.59
N PRO A 183 -16.22 1.72 -5.62
CA PRO A 183 -15.33 1.41 -4.51
C PRO A 183 -14.05 0.74 -5.00
N GLY A 184 -13.03 0.81 -4.16
CA GLY A 184 -11.77 0.12 -4.43
C GLY A 184 -11.89 -1.39 -4.36
N GLY A 185 -11.32 -2.09 -5.35
CA GLY A 185 -11.21 -3.54 -5.37
C GLY A 185 -10.08 -4.09 -4.48
N THR A 186 -10.03 -5.40 -4.34
CA THR A 186 -8.94 -6.09 -3.64
C THR A 186 -7.70 -6.22 -4.53
N TYR A 187 -6.52 -6.36 -3.91
CA TYR A 187 -5.26 -6.66 -4.59
C TYR A 187 -4.26 -7.30 -3.65
N GLY A 188 -3.12 -7.72 -4.21
CA GLY A 188 -2.09 -8.48 -3.49
C GLY A 188 -2.61 -9.86 -3.08
N ASN A 189 -1.90 -10.51 -2.16
CA ASN A 189 -2.25 -11.85 -1.69
C ASN A 189 -2.03 -11.98 -0.16
N PRO A 190 -2.58 -13.02 0.48
CA PRO A 190 -2.44 -13.25 1.92
C PRO A 190 -0.99 -13.43 2.41
N GLY A 191 -0.03 -13.69 1.52
CA GLY A 191 1.39 -13.74 1.86
C GLY A 191 2.03 -12.37 2.07
N VAL A 192 1.33 -11.26 1.77
CA VAL A 192 1.87 -9.89 1.85
C VAL A 192 3.20 -9.78 1.09
N PHE A 193 3.21 -10.35 -0.11
CA PHE A 193 4.37 -10.45 -0.99
C PHE A 193 3.95 -10.24 -2.46
N PRO A 194 4.44 -9.21 -3.17
CA PRO A 194 5.39 -8.21 -2.71
C PRO A 194 4.83 -7.37 -1.54
N LEU A 195 5.73 -6.79 -0.76
CA LEU A 195 5.34 -5.90 0.35
C LEU A 195 4.75 -4.62 -0.23
N ILE A 196 3.45 -4.42 -0.03
CA ILE A 196 2.71 -3.26 -0.55
C ILE A 196 1.68 -2.81 0.47
N GLY A 197 1.56 -1.49 0.62
CA GLY A 197 0.61 -0.84 1.51
C GLY A 197 -0.79 -0.73 0.91
N GLY A 198 -1.66 -0.06 1.62
CA GLY A 198 -3.05 0.19 1.29
C GLY A 198 -3.24 1.27 0.24
N SER A 199 -4.42 1.30 -0.37
CA SER A 199 -4.82 2.29 -1.37
C SER A 199 -5.58 3.46 -0.77
N GLY A 200 -5.49 4.63 -1.40
CA GLY A 200 -6.21 5.83 -0.99
C GLY A 200 -7.61 5.89 -1.60
N ALA A 201 -8.52 6.59 -0.92
CA ALA A 201 -9.90 6.78 -1.39
C ALA A 201 -10.09 8.09 -2.14
N ALA A 202 -11.13 8.17 -2.98
CA ALA A 202 -11.51 9.37 -3.71
C ALA A 202 -11.99 10.49 -2.79
N GLY A 203 -11.72 11.72 -3.21
CA GLY A 203 -12.31 12.91 -2.59
C GLY A 203 -13.78 13.07 -2.99
N SER A 204 -14.56 13.78 -2.17
CA SER A 204 -15.99 14.04 -2.42
C SER A 204 -16.21 15.26 -3.32
N ALA A 205 -17.37 15.26 -3.96
CA ALA A 205 -17.87 16.39 -4.72
C ALA A 205 -18.97 17.10 -3.94
N ASN A 206 -18.82 18.41 -3.74
CA ASN A 206 -19.76 19.22 -2.96
C ASN A 206 -19.65 20.69 -3.35
N GLY A 207 -19.77 20.97 -4.65
CA GLY A 207 -19.44 22.28 -5.22
C GLY A 207 -18.07 22.77 -4.74
N SER A 208 -18.06 23.94 -4.11
CA SER A 208 -16.88 24.64 -3.57
C SER A 208 -16.24 24.03 -2.33
N PHE A 209 -16.78 22.94 -1.77
CA PHE A 209 -16.42 22.41 -0.45
C PHE A 209 -16.22 20.88 -0.43
N GLY A 210 -15.81 20.28 -1.54
CA GLY A 210 -15.44 18.86 -1.59
C GLY A 210 -14.31 18.53 -0.62
N LYS A 211 -14.34 17.34 -0.03
CA LYS A 211 -13.39 16.89 1.00
C LYS A 211 -12.42 15.86 0.43
N GLY A 212 -11.20 15.80 0.95
CA GLY A 212 -10.20 14.81 0.52
C GLY A 212 -10.55 13.41 1.02
N GLY A 213 -10.23 12.38 0.25
CA GLY A 213 -10.33 10.99 0.70
C GLY A 213 -9.16 10.61 1.62
N GLY A 214 -9.38 9.61 2.47
CA GLY A 214 -8.32 9.06 3.33
C GLY A 214 -7.25 8.34 2.52
N ALA A 215 -5.99 8.42 2.97
CA ALA A 215 -4.87 7.72 2.33
C ALA A 215 -4.77 6.25 2.80
N GLY A 216 -4.09 5.42 2.02
CA GLY A 216 -3.82 4.04 2.42
C GLY A 216 -2.81 3.92 3.56
N GLY A 217 -2.97 2.89 4.39
CA GLY A 217 -1.95 2.51 5.38
C GLY A 217 -0.66 2.05 4.71
N GLY A 218 0.46 2.17 5.40
CA GLY A 218 1.77 1.73 4.92
C GLY A 218 1.97 0.22 4.97
N ALA A 219 3.17 -0.25 4.63
CA ALA A 219 3.54 -1.64 4.74
C ALA A 219 4.90 -1.82 5.39
N ILE A 220 4.99 -2.82 6.26
CA ILE A 220 6.21 -3.18 6.96
C ILE A 220 6.46 -4.70 6.94
N LEU A 221 7.70 -5.07 6.66
CA LEU A 221 8.24 -6.40 6.98
C LEU A 221 9.24 -6.28 8.13
N ILE A 222 9.12 -7.15 9.14
CA ILE A 222 10.11 -7.27 10.21
C ILE A 222 10.52 -8.74 10.30
N ALA A 223 11.81 -9.00 10.14
CA ALA A 223 12.38 -10.34 10.19
C ALA A 223 13.54 -10.44 11.17
N THR A 224 13.55 -11.47 12.02
CA THR A 224 14.64 -11.80 12.95
C THR A 224 14.87 -13.32 12.97
N PRO A 225 16.11 -13.82 13.09
CA PRO A 225 16.34 -15.26 13.13
C PRO A 225 15.86 -15.92 14.44
N GLY A 226 15.64 -15.13 15.49
CA GLY A 226 15.36 -15.60 16.85
C GLY A 226 13.96 -15.22 17.33
N SER A 227 13.88 -14.63 18.51
CA SER A 227 12.61 -14.28 19.16
C SER A 227 12.13 -12.89 18.78
N PHE A 228 10.82 -12.82 18.51
CA PHE A 228 10.06 -11.58 18.38
C PHE A 228 9.07 -11.51 19.55
N SER A 229 9.28 -10.56 20.45
CA SER A 229 8.34 -10.23 21.52
C SER A 229 7.51 -9.00 21.13
N LEU A 230 6.19 -9.19 21.01
CA LEU A 230 5.22 -8.14 20.74
C LEU A 230 4.27 -7.99 21.93
N ASN A 231 4.49 -6.99 22.77
CA ASN A 231 3.61 -6.62 23.90
C ASN A 231 2.93 -5.25 23.69
N GLY A 232 3.38 -4.53 22.67
CA GLY A 232 2.85 -3.23 22.25
C GLY A 232 1.94 -3.33 21.02
N GLN A 233 2.14 -2.47 20.04
CA GLN A 233 1.31 -2.42 18.84
C GLN A 233 2.13 -2.19 17.56
N ILE A 234 1.73 -2.89 16.48
CA ILE A 234 2.09 -2.52 15.11
C ILE A 234 0.81 -2.16 14.36
N ARG A 235 0.78 -0.98 13.75
CA ARG A 235 -0.40 -0.47 13.06
C ARG A 235 -0.07 0.09 11.68
N ALA A 236 -0.86 -0.33 10.70
CA ALA A 236 -0.83 0.13 9.32
C ALA A 236 -2.26 0.46 8.87
N ASN A 237 -2.95 1.34 9.59
CA ASN A 237 -4.34 1.64 9.26
C ASN A 237 -4.45 2.64 8.11
N GLY A 238 -5.54 2.56 7.35
CA GLY A 238 -5.93 3.60 6.42
C GLY A 238 -6.40 4.85 7.14
N GLY A 239 -6.21 6.00 6.50
CA GLY A 239 -6.75 7.27 6.95
C GLY A 239 -8.26 7.34 6.76
N ASN A 240 -8.94 8.04 7.67
CA ASN A 240 -10.38 8.28 7.59
C ASN A 240 -10.72 9.25 6.44
N GLY A 241 -11.89 9.08 5.86
CA GLY A 241 -12.56 10.11 5.09
C GLY A 241 -12.96 11.29 5.97
N SER A 242 -13.23 12.42 5.34
CA SER A 242 -13.57 13.68 5.98
C SER A 242 -15.06 13.98 5.83
N GLY A 243 -15.70 14.32 6.95
CA GLY A 243 -17.12 14.64 7.04
C GLY A 243 -17.43 16.14 7.15
N SER A 244 -16.54 16.91 7.78
CA SER A 244 -16.75 18.32 8.12
C SER A 244 -16.77 19.23 6.88
N GLY A 245 -17.95 19.75 6.56
CA GLY A 245 -18.15 20.87 5.62
C GLY A 245 -18.07 22.22 6.34
N GLY A 246 -17.66 23.27 5.64
CA GLY A 246 -17.80 24.65 6.15
C GLY A 246 -19.26 25.08 6.28
N PRO A 247 -19.55 26.24 6.90
CA PRO A 247 -20.91 26.74 7.04
C PRO A 247 -21.58 26.89 5.65
N GLY A 248 -22.67 26.17 5.42
CA GLY A 248 -23.50 26.27 4.20
C GLY A 248 -23.21 25.27 3.06
N GLY A 249 -22.24 24.36 3.20
CA GLY A 249 -21.97 23.31 2.21
C GLY A 249 -22.65 21.97 2.58
N GLY A 250 -23.09 21.19 1.58
CA GLY A 250 -23.71 19.88 1.81
C GLY A 250 -22.79 18.91 2.58
N ASN A 251 -23.37 17.95 3.29
CA ASN A 251 -22.59 17.04 4.15
C ASN A 251 -22.06 15.80 3.40
N ARG A 252 -21.58 15.95 2.17
CA ARG A 252 -21.03 14.81 1.39
C ARG A 252 -19.72 14.31 1.98
N GLY A 253 -19.71 13.15 2.63
CA GLY A 253 -18.51 12.53 3.18
C GLY A 253 -17.60 11.96 2.09
N SER A 254 -16.30 12.09 2.26
CA SER A 254 -15.33 11.39 1.40
C SER A 254 -15.03 9.98 1.90
N GLY A 255 -14.44 9.13 1.05
CA GLY A 255 -14.16 7.74 1.41
C GLY A 255 -12.96 7.59 2.34
N GLY A 256 -12.94 6.50 3.13
CA GLY A 256 -11.79 6.09 3.92
C GLY A 256 -10.77 5.28 3.10
N GLY A 257 -9.48 5.50 3.35
CA GLY A 257 -8.40 4.72 2.75
C GLY A 257 -8.32 3.31 3.32
N SER A 258 -7.75 2.35 2.59
CA SER A 258 -7.67 0.97 3.06
C SER A 258 -6.54 0.78 4.08
N GLY A 259 -6.64 -0.27 4.90
CA GLY A 259 -5.51 -0.73 5.71
C GLY A 259 -4.32 -1.14 4.84
N GLY A 260 -3.16 -1.29 5.46
CA GLY A 260 -1.88 -1.60 4.83
C GLY A 260 -1.38 -3.03 5.05
N GLY A 261 -0.08 -3.24 4.92
CA GLY A 261 0.55 -4.57 4.98
C GLY A 261 1.42 -4.76 6.23
N ILE A 262 1.25 -5.85 6.97
CA ILE A 262 2.17 -6.21 8.06
C ILE A 262 2.65 -7.65 7.82
N ARG A 263 3.96 -7.85 7.70
CA ARG A 263 4.56 -9.18 7.53
C ARG A 263 5.64 -9.39 8.59
N LEU A 264 5.47 -10.40 9.44
CA LEU A 264 6.41 -10.74 10.49
C LEU A 264 7.02 -12.12 10.21
N ILE A 265 8.33 -12.23 10.34
CA ILE A 265 9.07 -13.48 10.15
C ILE A 265 10.00 -13.69 11.33
N ALA A 266 9.88 -14.79 12.05
CA ALA A 266 10.77 -15.13 13.15
C ALA A 266 10.83 -16.65 13.40
N ASP A 267 11.77 -17.13 14.20
CA ASP A 267 11.65 -18.49 14.74
C ASP A 267 10.46 -18.58 15.69
N THR A 268 10.41 -17.66 16.66
CA THR A 268 9.36 -17.58 17.66
C THR A 268 8.75 -16.19 17.73
N ILE A 269 7.43 -16.08 17.58
CA ILE A 269 6.67 -14.84 17.84
C ILE A 269 5.78 -15.06 19.07
N SER A 270 5.85 -14.15 20.04
CA SER A 270 5.12 -14.25 21.31
C SER A 270 4.74 -12.88 21.86
N GLY A 271 3.81 -12.86 22.82
CA GLY A 271 3.41 -11.68 23.57
C GLY A 271 1.91 -11.43 23.57
N ASP A 272 1.49 -10.30 24.15
CA ASP A 272 0.10 -9.88 24.31
C ASP A 272 -0.25 -8.59 23.55
N GLY A 273 0.66 -8.12 22.70
CA GLY A 273 0.48 -6.96 21.86
C GLY A 273 -0.44 -7.21 20.67
N ILE A 274 -0.68 -6.17 19.88
CA ILE A 274 -1.74 -6.16 18.85
C ILE A 274 -1.24 -5.78 17.45
N LEU A 275 -1.83 -6.42 16.44
CA LEU A 275 -1.57 -6.14 15.02
C LEU A 275 -2.81 -5.56 14.34
N ARG A 276 -2.69 -4.36 13.75
CA ARG A 276 -3.83 -3.65 13.16
C ARG A 276 -3.53 -3.16 11.75
N ALA A 277 -4.33 -3.57 10.78
CA ALA A 277 -4.32 -3.05 9.41
C ALA A 277 -5.75 -2.76 8.98
N LEU A 278 -6.41 -1.85 9.72
CA LEU A 278 -7.81 -1.50 9.53
C LEU A 278 -7.97 -0.52 8.37
N GLY A 279 -9.09 -0.62 7.65
CA GLY A 279 -9.53 0.48 6.79
C GLY A 279 -9.97 1.70 7.60
N GLY A 280 -9.82 2.88 7.02
CA GLY A 280 -10.32 4.13 7.57
C GLY A 280 -11.85 4.20 7.49
N SER A 281 -12.47 4.87 8.45
CA SER A 281 -13.91 5.15 8.40
C SER A 281 -14.21 6.14 7.27
N GLY A 282 -15.35 5.97 6.60
CA GLY A 282 -15.88 6.98 5.68
C GLY A 282 -16.22 8.27 6.42
N GLY A 283 -16.13 9.39 5.71
CA GLY A 283 -16.50 10.70 6.25
C GLY A 283 -17.97 10.72 6.65
N ILE A 284 -18.27 11.20 7.85
CA ILE A 284 -19.65 11.34 8.33
C ILE A 284 -20.38 12.38 7.47
N GLY A 285 -21.59 12.04 7.02
CA GLY A 285 -22.48 12.97 6.33
C GLY A 285 -23.82 13.12 7.05
N SER A 286 -24.63 14.10 6.61
CA SER A 286 -26.08 14.10 6.93
C SER A 286 -26.73 12.82 6.40
N ALA A 287 -27.92 12.49 6.89
CA ALA A 287 -28.69 11.32 6.45
C ALA A 287 -28.60 11.10 4.92
N GLY A 288 -28.01 9.97 4.52
CA GLY A 288 -27.84 9.59 3.11
C GLY A 288 -26.61 10.16 2.38
N THR A 289 -25.63 10.73 3.08
CA THR A 289 -24.49 11.42 2.43
C THR A 289 -23.11 11.01 2.97
N ALA A 290 -23.03 9.94 3.76
CA ALA A 290 -21.77 9.43 4.31
C ALA A 290 -20.86 8.84 3.22
N GLY A 291 -19.55 8.97 3.43
CA GLY A 291 -18.55 8.28 2.61
C GLY A 291 -18.49 6.79 2.92
N GLY A 292 -17.95 6.01 1.99
CA GLY A 292 -17.70 4.59 2.18
C GLY A 292 -16.46 4.33 3.05
N ASN A 293 -16.51 3.28 3.87
CA ASN A 293 -15.37 2.82 4.66
C ASN A 293 -14.28 2.22 3.76
N GLY A 294 -13.02 2.39 4.13
CA GLY A 294 -11.92 1.66 3.51
C GLY A 294 -11.96 0.18 3.86
N GLY A 295 -11.47 -0.65 2.96
CA GLY A 295 -11.27 -2.07 3.16
C GLY A 295 -10.13 -2.36 4.12
N PHE A 296 -10.15 -3.56 4.72
CA PHE A 296 -9.06 -4.03 5.56
C PHE A 296 -7.78 -4.22 4.75
N GLY A 297 -6.64 -4.14 5.44
CA GLY A 297 -5.33 -4.47 4.90
C GLY A 297 -5.04 -5.96 4.93
N ARG A 298 -3.76 -6.33 5.03
CA ARG A 298 -3.32 -7.73 5.13
C ARG A 298 -2.24 -7.88 6.19
N ILE A 299 -2.32 -8.96 6.96
CA ILE A 299 -1.35 -9.29 8.01
C ILE A 299 -0.88 -10.73 7.77
N ARG A 300 0.43 -10.97 7.86
CA ARG A 300 1.07 -12.26 7.69
C ARG A 300 2.05 -12.51 8.83
N ILE A 301 1.97 -13.70 9.42
CA ILE A 301 2.96 -14.22 10.37
C ILE A 301 3.58 -15.49 9.80
N GLU A 302 4.90 -15.54 9.77
CA GLU A 302 5.71 -16.70 9.45
C GLU A 302 6.58 -17.04 10.66
N ALA A 303 6.21 -18.09 11.40
CA ALA A 303 6.96 -18.53 12.58
C ALA A 303 6.90 -20.04 12.77
N PHE A 304 7.97 -20.63 13.31
CA PHE A 304 7.94 -22.03 13.75
C PHE A 304 7.13 -22.18 15.04
N THR A 305 7.25 -21.21 15.94
CA THR A 305 6.43 -21.10 17.15
C THR A 305 5.71 -19.76 17.19
N ASN A 306 4.38 -19.76 17.20
CA ASN A 306 3.58 -18.55 17.39
C ASN A 306 2.67 -18.70 18.62
N THR A 307 2.94 -17.89 19.65
CA THR A 307 2.16 -17.79 20.89
C THR A 307 1.62 -16.39 21.13
N LEU A 308 1.62 -15.52 20.11
CA LEU A 308 0.95 -14.22 20.17
C LEU A 308 -0.54 -14.41 20.49
N THR A 309 -1.07 -13.66 21.45
CA THR A 309 -2.47 -13.80 21.87
C THR A 309 -3.47 -13.10 20.96
N ASP A 310 -3.05 -12.01 20.29
CA ASP A 310 -3.86 -11.29 19.30
C ASP A 310 -3.85 -12.03 17.96
N LEU A 311 -5.02 -12.27 17.37
CA LEU A 311 -5.16 -12.91 16.06
C LEU A 311 -4.96 -11.94 14.88
N GLY A 312 -4.64 -10.67 15.15
CA GLY A 312 -4.66 -9.59 14.19
C GLY A 312 -6.07 -9.06 13.90
N ASN A 313 -6.14 -7.81 13.45
CA ASN A 313 -7.36 -7.25 12.83
C ASN A 313 -6.99 -6.44 11.57
N PRO A 314 -7.26 -6.97 10.36
CA PRO A 314 -7.92 -8.26 10.07
C PRO A 314 -7.12 -9.48 10.55
N PRO A 315 -7.73 -10.68 10.66
CA PRO A 315 -7.02 -11.88 11.05
C PRO A 315 -5.78 -12.12 10.18
N TYR A 316 -4.64 -12.46 10.79
CA TYR A 316 -3.43 -12.75 10.03
C TYR A 316 -3.53 -14.07 9.27
N ALA A 317 -2.86 -14.14 8.12
CA ALA A 317 -2.54 -15.41 7.50
C ALA A 317 -1.29 -16.03 8.16
N LEU A 318 -1.29 -17.35 8.33
CA LEU A 318 -0.14 -18.10 8.85
C LEU A 318 0.70 -18.71 7.73
N GLY A 319 2.01 -18.68 7.92
CA GLY A 319 2.99 -19.35 7.08
C GLY A 319 4.03 -20.07 7.91
N VAL A 320 4.69 -21.05 7.29
CA VAL A 320 5.92 -21.63 7.80
C VAL A 320 7.07 -20.87 7.15
N PRO A 321 8.02 -20.33 7.93
CA PRO A 321 9.16 -19.64 7.35
C PRO A 321 10.07 -20.64 6.62
N GLU A 322 10.58 -20.21 5.47
CA GLU A 322 11.69 -20.90 4.79
C GLU A 322 13.00 -20.57 5.51
N ALA A 323 14.00 -21.47 5.46
CA ALA A 323 15.29 -21.24 6.13
C ALA A 323 15.96 -19.93 5.68
N GLU A 324 15.78 -19.56 4.42
CA GLU A 324 16.15 -18.26 3.85
C GLU A 324 14.86 -17.54 3.42
N PRO A 325 14.28 -16.66 4.25
CA PRO A 325 12.98 -16.08 3.95
C PRO A 325 12.99 -15.23 2.69
N ARG A 326 11.94 -15.40 1.89
CA ARG A 326 11.73 -14.60 0.68
C ARG A 326 11.36 -13.17 1.06
N ILE A 327 12.34 -12.26 0.96
CA ILE A 327 12.14 -10.82 1.21
C ILE A 327 11.58 -10.11 -0.02
N PHE A 328 12.15 -10.41 -1.19
CA PHE A 328 11.83 -9.77 -2.47
C PHE A 328 11.43 -10.78 -3.53
N ARG A 329 10.79 -10.28 -4.58
CA ARG A 329 10.36 -11.06 -5.74
C ARG A 329 11.52 -11.83 -6.36
N GLU A 330 11.26 -13.05 -6.81
CA GLU A 330 12.20 -13.80 -7.66
C GLU A 330 12.05 -13.37 -9.12
N SER A 331 13.09 -13.61 -9.92
CA SER A 331 13.07 -13.28 -11.35
C SER A 331 11.97 -14.00 -12.12
N SER A 332 11.42 -15.11 -11.61
CA SER A 332 10.33 -15.91 -12.21
C SER A 332 8.92 -15.50 -11.77
N THR A 333 8.78 -14.48 -10.92
CA THR A 333 7.48 -14.04 -10.43
C THR A 333 6.85 -12.98 -11.34
N PRO A 334 5.51 -12.96 -11.49
CA PRO A 334 4.82 -12.03 -12.36
C PRO A 334 5.16 -10.56 -12.06
N ALA A 335 5.44 -9.80 -13.12
CA ALA A 335 5.66 -8.37 -13.03
C ALA A 335 5.18 -7.62 -14.27
N ILE A 336 4.91 -6.35 -14.08
CA ILE A 336 4.42 -5.46 -15.12
C ILE A 336 4.95 -4.06 -14.88
N ARG A 337 5.37 -3.37 -15.93
CA ARG A 337 5.85 -1.99 -15.86
C ARG A 337 5.48 -1.19 -17.11
N SER A 338 5.32 0.11 -16.93
CA SER A 338 5.24 1.06 -18.05
C SER A 338 6.64 1.32 -18.61
N VAL A 339 6.77 1.39 -19.93
CA VAL A 339 8.06 1.56 -20.62
C VAL A 339 8.16 2.94 -21.27
N SER A 340 7.13 3.35 -22.00
CA SER A 340 7.07 4.67 -22.62
C SER A 340 5.63 5.13 -22.80
N LEU A 341 5.43 6.44 -22.81
CA LEU A 341 4.14 7.08 -23.11
C LEU A 341 4.34 8.03 -24.28
N ASN A 342 3.71 7.71 -25.42
CA ASN A 342 3.87 8.41 -26.70
C ASN A 342 5.34 8.58 -27.15
N GLY A 343 6.16 7.56 -26.90
CA GLY A 343 7.60 7.54 -27.23
C GLY A 343 8.51 8.14 -26.16
N GLU A 344 7.97 8.90 -25.20
CA GLU A 344 8.75 9.41 -24.06
C GLU A 344 8.99 8.29 -23.05
N THR A 345 10.25 8.07 -22.66
CA THR A 345 10.64 7.00 -21.74
C THR A 345 10.09 7.23 -20.34
N VAL A 346 9.46 6.20 -19.77
CA VAL A 346 9.13 6.17 -18.35
C VAL A 346 10.42 5.86 -17.56
N PRO A 347 10.80 6.68 -16.56
CA PRO A 347 11.95 6.38 -15.71
C PRO A 347 11.83 5.02 -15.02
N ASP A 348 12.95 4.36 -14.75
CA ASP A 348 12.98 3.07 -14.05
C ASP A 348 12.40 3.15 -12.62
N ASP A 349 12.43 4.34 -12.01
CA ASP A 349 11.91 4.61 -10.66
C ASP A 349 10.92 5.80 -10.70
N PRO A 350 9.69 5.58 -11.23
CA PRO A 350 8.71 6.64 -11.40
C PRO A 350 8.17 7.12 -10.04
N ARG A 351 8.14 8.43 -9.83
CA ARG A 351 7.73 9.08 -8.57
C ARG A 351 6.24 9.35 -8.48
N SER A 352 5.54 9.36 -9.61
CA SER A 352 4.13 9.74 -9.74
C SER A 352 3.83 11.12 -9.15
N GLU A 353 4.79 12.06 -9.23
CA GLU A 353 4.61 13.41 -8.73
C GLU A 353 3.62 14.20 -9.60
N LEU A 354 2.69 14.89 -8.94
CA LEU A 354 1.63 15.66 -9.62
C LEU A 354 1.94 17.16 -9.61
N SER A 355 3.21 17.52 -9.75
CA SER A 355 3.68 18.91 -9.73
C SER A 355 4.83 19.13 -10.71
N PHE A 356 4.95 20.35 -11.22
CA PHE A 356 6.04 20.76 -12.11
C PHE A 356 7.24 21.27 -11.30
N PRO A 357 8.50 20.99 -11.72
CA PRO A 357 8.91 20.22 -12.91
C PRO A 357 9.11 18.72 -12.66
N HIS A 358 8.55 18.16 -11.59
CA HIS A 358 8.92 16.84 -11.07
C HIS A 358 8.17 15.64 -11.69
N THR A 359 7.50 15.82 -12.84
CA THR A 359 6.77 14.75 -13.52
C THR A 359 7.71 13.71 -14.13
N ASP A 360 7.30 12.44 -14.10
CA ASP A 360 8.07 11.34 -14.69
C ASP A 360 8.13 11.42 -16.22
N VAL A 361 7.02 11.81 -16.85
CA VAL A 361 6.90 12.00 -18.30
C VAL A 361 6.18 13.30 -18.58
N SER A 362 6.65 14.06 -19.57
CA SER A 362 6.02 15.30 -20.04
C SER A 362 5.60 15.16 -21.50
N LEU A 363 4.35 15.47 -21.81
CA LEU A 363 3.81 15.44 -23.17
C LEU A 363 3.51 16.86 -23.66
N ALA A 364 3.68 17.10 -24.96
CA ALA A 364 3.50 18.42 -25.55
C ALA A 364 2.04 18.88 -25.66
N ALA A 365 1.09 17.95 -25.69
CA ALA A 365 -0.34 18.24 -25.82
C ALA A 365 -1.20 17.13 -25.19
N ALA A 366 -2.41 17.50 -24.78
CA ALA A 366 -3.48 16.56 -24.45
C ALA A 366 -3.95 15.78 -25.69
N GLY A 367 -4.48 14.58 -25.48
CA GLY A 367 -4.93 13.68 -26.54
C GLY A 367 -4.87 12.20 -26.13
N LEU A 368 -4.97 11.31 -27.12
CA LEU A 368 -4.63 9.90 -26.92
C LEU A 368 -3.12 9.73 -27.03
N ALA A 369 -2.53 9.04 -26.06
CA ALA A 369 -1.12 8.71 -25.99
C ALA A 369 -0.96 7.19 -25.90
N THR A 370 -0.15 6.61 -26.79
CA THR A 370 0.14 5.18 -26.75
C THR A 370 1.09 4.87 -25.58
N LEU A 371 0.63 4.07 -24.62
CA LEU A 371 1.44 3.53 -23.54
C LEU A 371 1.99 2.16 -23.93
N LEU A 372 3.31 2.04 -23.96
CA LEU A 372 4.00 0.76 -24.09
C LEU A 372 4.24 0.15 -22.71
N ILE A 373 3.94 -1.13 -22.57
CA ILE A 373 3.99 -1.89 -21.32
C ILE A 373 4.80 -3.16 -21.57
N GLU A 374 5.64 -3.51 -20.60
CA GLU A 374 6.30 -4.81 -20.54
C GLU A 374 5.76 -5.62 -19.38
N ALA A 375 5.59 -6.92 -19.61
CA ALA A 375 5.16 -7.87 -18.61
C ALA A 375 6.02 -9.14 -18.64
N GLU A 376 6.38 -9.63 -17.47
CA GLU A 376 7.17 -10.84 -17.25
C GLU A 376 6.33 -11.84 -16.47
N PHE A 377 6.29 -13.11 -16.91
CA PHE A 377 5.53 -14.19 -16.25
C PHE A 377 4.05 -13.85 -16.04
N VAL A 378 3.48 -12.99 -16.89
CA VAL A 378 2.05 -12.69 -16.94
C VAL A 378 1.43 -13.54 -18.04
N PRO A 379 0.33 -14.29 -17.76
CA PRO A 379 -0.35 -15.08 -18.78
C PRO A 379 -0.72 -14.23 -20.01
N LEU A 380 -0.45 -14.76 -21.20
CA LEU A 380 -0.70 -14.05 -22.46
C LEU A 380 -2.19 -13.86 -22.77
N ASP A 381 -3.05 -14.63 -22.11
CA ASP A 381 -4.51 -14.53 -22.11
C ASP A 381 -5.06 -13.75 -20.90
N GLY A 382 -4.18 -13.20 -20.06
CA GLY A 382 -4.55 -12.38 -18.91
C GLY A 382 -5.05 -10.99 -19.31
N GLU A 383 -5.67 -10.30 -18.35
CA GLU A 383 -6.12 -8.92 -18.55
C GLU A 383 -5.04 -7.93 -18.09
N VAL A 384 -4.62 -7.03 -18.97
CA VAL A 384 -3.78 -5.89 -18.61
C VAL A 384 -4.63 -4.62 -18.65
N LEU A 385 -4.78 -3.96 -17.50
CA LEU A 385 -5.56 -2.74 -17.35
C LEU A 385 -4.65 -1.56 -17.03
N VAL A 386 -4.96 -0.42 -17.63
CA VAL A 386 -4.32 0.86 -17.37
C VAL A 386 -5.36 1.81 -16.78
N ARG A 387 -5.07 2.37 -15.61
CA ARG A 387 -5.89 3.39 -14.97
C ARG A 387 -5.18 4.74 -15.01
N VAL A 388 -5.86 5.75 -15.51
CA VAL A 388 -5.43 7.15 -15.51
C VAL A 388 -6.16 7.89 -14.41
N ILE A 389 -5.43 8.27 -13.36
CA ILE A 389 -5.95 9.02 -12.23
C ILE A 389 -5.54 10.47 -12.43
N ARG A 390 -6.52 11.32 -12.75
CA ARG A 390 -6.26 12.73 -13.00
C ARG A 390 -6.05 13.47 -11.69
N ARG A 391 -5.20 14.50 -11.69
CA ARG A 391 -5.08 15.41 -10.54
C ARG A 391 -6.43 16.06 -10.21
N SER A 392 -7.25 16.31 -11.24
CA SER A 392 -8.62 16.78 -11.12
C SER A 392 -9.48 16.17 -12.23
N GLY A 393 -10.61 15.60 -11.85
CA GLY A 393 -11.55 14.94 -12.76
C GLY A 393 -11.69 13.46 -12.49
N ARG A 394 -12.58 12.85 -13.28
CA ARG A 394 -12.86 11.42 -13.22
C ARG A 394 -11.68 10.62 -13.77
N ASP A 395 -11.39 9.52 -13.10
CA ASP A 395 -10.38 8.55 -13.56
C ASP A 395 -10.92 7.76 -14.75
N GLU A 396 -10.02 7.29 -15.60
CA GLU A 396 -10.36 6.45 -16.76
C GLU A 396 -9.60 5.13 -16.71
N THR A 397 -10.22 4.07 -17.20
CA THR A 397 -9.62 2.74 -17.29
C THR A 397 -9.70 2.26 -18.73
N VAL A 398 -8.57 1.81 -19.26
CA VAL A 398 -8.46 1.24 -20.61
C VAL A 398 -7.78 -0.13 -20.53
N PHE A 399 -8.13 -1.03 -21.44
CA PHE A 399 -7.46 -2.33 -21.59
C PHE A 399 -6.26 -2.19 -22.52
N ALA A 400 -5.14 -2.80 -22.16
CA ALA A 400 -4.01 -2.98 -23.05
C ALA A 400 -4.19 -4.23 -23.91
N SER A 401 -3.68 -4.19 -25.13
CA SER A 401 -3.66 -5.33 -26.05
C SER A 401 -2.25 -5.90 -26.14
N LEU A 402 -2.12 -7.23 -26.13
CA LEU A 402 -0.85 -7.92 -26.36
C LEU A 402 -0.33 -7.59 -27.76
N THR A 403 0.89 -7.06 -27.86
CA THR A 403 1.53 -6.71 -29.14
C THR A 403 2.55 -7.75 -29.59
N GLY A 404 3.05 -8.58 -28.68
CA GLY A 404 3.96 -9.69 -28.99
C GLY A 404 4.76 -10.18 -27.78
N GLY A 405 5.49 -11.27 -27.96
CA GLY A 405 6.38 -11.85 -26.94
C GLY A 405 5.96 -13.25 -26.46
N THR A 406 6.51 -13.68 -25.34
CA THR A 406 6.27 -14.98 -24.68
C THR A 406 5.77 -14.78 -23.24
N PHE A 407 5.44 -15.88 -22.56
CA PHE A 407 5.06 -15.84 -21.15
C PHE A 407 6.15 -15.21 -20.27
N GLU A 408 7.41 -15.49 -20.55
CA GLU A 408 8.57 -14.97 -19.81
C GLU A 408 8.79 -13.47 -20.05
N ALA A 409 8.49 -12.98 -21.26
CA ALA A 409 8.62 -11.57 -21.62
C ALA A 409 7.64 -11.20 -22.75
N SER A 410 6.66 -10.37 -22.43
CA SER A 410 5.62 -9.89 -23.35
C SER A 410 5.52 -8.37 -23.37
N THR A 411 5.05 -7.86 -24.51
CA THR A 411 4.82 -6.43 -24.76
C THR A 411 3.34 -6.19 -24.98
N TRP A 412 2.84 -5.11 -24.39
CA TRP A 412 1.43 -4.71 -24.46
C TRP A 412 1.33 -3.22 -24.78
N SER A 413 0.23 -2.82 -25.42
CA SER A 413 -0.02 -1.43 -25.80
C SER A 413 -1.43 -1.00 -25.40
N ALA A 414 -1.56 0.20 -24.84
CA ALA A 414 -2.85 0.82 -24.52
C ALA A 414 -2.92 2.25 -25.06
N GLU A 415 -4.08 2.66 -25.57
CA GLU A 415 -4.36 4.05 -25.91
C GLU A 415 -4.89 4.78 -24.68
N VAL A 416 -4.05 5.63 -24.10
CA VAL A 416 -4.28 6.29 -22.82
C VAL A 416 -4.76 7.73 -23.04
N PRO A 417 -5.94 8.11 -22.52
CA PRO A 417 -6.42 9.48 -22.61
C PRO A 417 -5.64 10.37 -21.64
N VAL A 418 -4.90 11.33 -22.19
CA VAL A 418 -4.16 12.35 -21.44
C VAL A 418 -4.86 13.69 -21.60
N ALA A 419 -5.18 14.32 -20.47
CA ALA A 419 -5.75 15.66 -20.42
C ALA A 419 -4.71 16.68 -19.95
N ASP A 420 -5.01 17.97 -20.15
CA ASP A 420 -4.18 19.04 -19.61
C ASP A 420 -3.99 18.92 -18.09
N GLY A 421 -2.77 19.20 -17.62
CA GLY A 421 -2.39 19.09 -16.22
C GLY A 421 -1.63 17.80 -15.90
N PHE A 422 -1.85 17.26 -14.71
CA PHE A 422 -1.10 16.11 -14.19
C PHE A 422 -2.03 14.91 -14.03
N SER A 423 -1.51 13.72 -14.35
CA SER A 423 -2.18 12.45 -14.09
C SER A 423 -1.17 11.42 -13.60
N THR A 424 -1.63 10.46 -12.80
CA THR A 424 -0.91 9.24 -12.49
C THR A 424 -1.43 8.13 -13.40
N VAL A 425 -0.54 7.39 -14.04
CA VAL A 425 -0.87 6.22 -14.87
C VAL A 425 -0.46 4.97 -14.11
N GLN A 426 -1.41 4.06 -13.89
CA GLN A 426 -1.18 2.81 -13.15
C GLN A 426 -1.49 1.62 -14.04
N VAL A 427 -0.54 0.71 -14.20
CA VAL A 427 -0.71 -0.54 -14.93
C VAL A 427 -0.89 -1.69 -13.95
N ARG A 428 -1.80 -2.61 -14.25
CA ARG A 428 -1.98 -3.84 -13.48
C ARG A 428 -2.33 -5.01 -14.40
N ALA A 429 -1.90 -6.20 -14.01
CA ALA A 429 -2.32 -7.44 -14.63
C ALA A 429 -3.26 -8.19 -13.68
N GLY A 430 -4.33 -8.76 -14.24
CA GLY A 430 -5.24 -9.68 -13.58
C GLY A 430 -5.17 -11.04 -14.25
N PHE A 431 -4.99 -12.10 -13.45
CA PHE A 431 -4.97 -13.47 -13.94
C PHE A 431 -5.66 -14.39 -12.92
N GLY A 432 -6.75 -15.02 -13.37
CA GLY A 432 -7.64 -15.85 -12.55
C GLY A 432 -9.06 -15.28 -12.48
N ASN A 433 -10.05 -16.13 -12.79
CA ASN A 433 -11.47 -15.82 -12.62
C ASN A 433 -11.73 -15.45 -11.15
N GLY A 434 -12.50 -14.39 -10.91
CA GLY A 434 -12.74 -13.86 -9.58
C GLY A 434 -13.16 -14.93 -8.57
N GLU A 435 -12.33 -15.10 -7.55
CA GLU A 435 -12.67 -15.56 -6.20
C GLU A 435 -11.83 -14.78 -5.17
#